data_AF-A0A1B3JJP8-F1
#
_entry.id   AF-A0A1B3JJP8-F1
#
_cell.length_a   1.000
_cell.length_b   1.000
_cell.length_c   1.000
_cell.angle_alpha   90.00
_cell.angle_beta   90.00
_cell.angle_gamma   90.00
#
_symmetry.space_group_name_H-M   'P 1'
#
loop_
_entity.id
_entity.type
_entity.pdbx_description
1 polymer ?
#
loop_
_entity_poly.entity_id
_entity_poly.type
_entity_poly.pdbx_seq_one_letter_code
_entity_poly.pdbx_strand_id
1 'polypeptide(L)'
;MAKKIYLSQIQAKIDRLQRERKQVLEHLTLVEDKLDKLQAAIEIMQEEALTDKYNTELYTYRTYQHRFKGKLRQMVLAEMKAKPNHEFTVNELIKLVLIRDGQNPIIQPQHTVSVRGALKHWFNKGVLERIELGVMDIRWKLKV
;
A
#
# COMPACT_ATOMS: atom_id res chain seq x y z
N MET A 1 49.06 35.00 22.94
CA MET A 1 47.83 34.66 23.70
C MET A 1 46.67 34.22 22.80
N ALA A 2 46.30 34.97 21.74
CA ALA A 2 45.17 34.65 20.86
C ALA A 2 45.16 33.20 20.29
N LYS A 3 46.32 32.68 19.84
CA LYS A 3 46.43 31.30 19.31
C LYS A 3 45.98 30.21 20.29
N LYS A 4 46.22 30.39 21.59
CA LYS A 4 45.84 29.43 22.64
C LYS A 4 44.32 29.45 22.90
N ILE A 5 43.68 30.61 22.74
CA ILE A 5 42.24 30.80 22.86
C ILE A 5 41.51 30.16 21.67
N TYR A 6 42.01 30.33 20.45
CA TYR A 6 41.42 29.68 19.29
C TYR A 6 41.52 28.15 19.36
N LEU A 7 42.64 27.61 19.84
CA LEU A 7 42.80 26.17 20.04
C LEU A 7 41.80 25.61 21.07
N SER A 8 41.58 26.31 22.19
CA SER A 8 40.60 25.85 23.19
C SER A 8 39.16 25.94 22.69
N GLN A 9 38.82 26.97 21.90
CA GLN A 9 37.50 27.09 21.26
C GLN A 9 37.25 25.97 20.25
N ILE A 10 38.24 25.64 19.42
CA ILE A 10 38.16 24.53 18.47
C ILE A 10 37.99 23.21 19.22
N GLN A 11 38.75 22.98 20.28
CA GLN A 11 38.63 21.76 21.09
C GLN A 11 37.25 21.64 21.73
N ALA A 12 36.71 22.71 22.32
CA ALA A 12 35.36 22.70 22.90
C ALA A 12 34.28 22.38 21.86
N LYS A 13 34.48 22.82 20.60
CA LYS A 13 33.57 22.51 19.50
C LYS A 13 33.68 21.06 19.05
N ILE A 14 34.89 20.50 19.01
CA ILE A 14 35.12 19.07 18.76
C ILE A 14 34.42 18.24 19.84
N ASP A 15 34.62 18.56 21.11
CA ASP A 15 34.01 17.82 22.23
C ASP A 15 32.48 17.86 22.18
N ARG A 16 31.92 19.01 21.78
CA ARG A 16 30.47 19.15 21.58
C ARG A 16 29.98 18.26 20.44
N LEU A 17 30.64 18.29 19.29
CA LEU A 17 30.28 17.45 18.15
C LEU A 17 30.42 15.96 18.46
N GLN A 18 31.40 15.57 19.28
CA GLN A 18 31.55 14.19 19.75
C GLN A 18 30.37 13.74 20.63
N ARG A 19 29.88 14.61 21.52
CA ARG A 19 28.68 14.33 22.32
C ARG A 19 27.42 14.24 21.46
N GLU A 20 27.24 15.17 20.52
CA GLU A 20 26.12 15.14 19.57
C GLU A 20 26.16 13.86 18.71
N ARG A 21 27.34 13.46 18.20
CA ARG A 21 27.52 12.19 17.50
C ARG A 21 27.10 10.99 18.34
N LYS A 22 27.48 10.96 19.62
CA LYS A 22 27.11 9.87 20.53
C LYS A 22 25.58 9.77 20.69
N GLN A 23 24.91 10.89 20.92
CA GLN A 23 23.44 10.93 21.02
C GLN A 23 22.75 10.47 19.74
N VAL A 24 23.25 10.88 18.57
CA VAL A 24 22.70 10.45 17.27
C VAL A 24 22.85 8.95 17.08
N LEU A 25 23.99 8.37 17.47
CA LEU A 25 24.19 6.92 17.38
C LEU A 25 23.23 6.16 18.30
N GLU A 26 23.04 6.60 19.54
CA GLU A 26 22.06 6.01 20.48
C GLU A 26 20.62 6.09 19.97
N HIS A 27 20.26 7.19 19.31
CA HIS A 27 18.94 7.31 18.69
C HIS A 27 18.80 6.41 17.46
N LEU A 28 19.85 6.27 16.64
CA LEU A 28 19.85 5.35 15.49
C LEU A 28 19.64 3.91 15.95
N THR A 29 20.36 3.45 16.98
CA THR A 29 20.16 2.09 17.53
C THR A 29 18.74 1.87 18.02
N LEU A 30 18.12 2.89 18.66
CA LEU A 30 16.72 2.79 19.09
C LEU A 30 15.74 2.70 17.91
N VAL A 31 16.04 3.37 16.79
CA VAL A 31 15.22 3.31 15.58
C VAL A 31 15.37 1.96 14.90
N GLU A 32 16.58 1.42 14.81
CA GLU A 32 16.87 0.08 14.29
C GLU A 32 16.12 -0.99 15.09
N ASP A 33 16.22 -0.97 16.42
CA ASP A 33 15.48 -1.89 17.31
C ASP A 33 13.96 -1.84 17.07
N LYS A 34 13.41 -0.65 16.81
CA LYS A 34 11.98 -0.48 16.52
C LYS A 34 11.62 -1.03 15.15
N LEU A 35 12.48 -0.83 14.14
CA LEU A 35 12.29 -1.40 12.81
C LEU A 35 12.29 -2.92 12.86
N ASP A 36 13.25 -3.52 13.58
CA ASP A 36 13.33 -4.96 13.74
C ASP A 36 12.08 -5.55 14.41
N LYS A 37 11.57 -4.90 15.46
CA LYS A 37 10.31 -5.31 16.11
C LYS A 37 9.11 -5.23 15.17
N LEU A 38 9.03 -4.17 14.36
CA LEU A 38 7.96 -4.02 13.37
C LEU A 38 8.08 -5.05 12.26
N GLN A 39 9.29 -5.38 11.82
CA GLN A 39 9.55 -6.39 10.82
C GLN A 39 9.16 -7.79 11.34
N ALA A 40 9.57 -8.13 12.57
CA ALA A 40 9.16 -9.38 13.23
C ALA A 40 7.63 -9.47 13.41
N ALA A 41 6.97 -8.35 13.77
CA ALA A 41 5.52 -8.31 13.84
C ALA A 41 4.85 -8.54 12.48
N ILE A 42 5.42 -8.00 11.40
CA ILE A 42 4.96 -8.25 10.03
C ILE A 42 5.11 -9.74 9.69
N GLU A 43 6.23 -10.36 10.01
CA GLU A 43 6.47 -11.78 9.78
C GLU A 43 5.46 -12.66 10.52
N ILE A 44 5.23 -12.40 11.82
CA ILE A 44 4.21 -13.09 12.61
C ILE A 44 2.83 -12.91 11.99
N MET A 45 2.46 -11.68 11.61
CA MET A 45 1.16 -11.41 10.98
C MET A 45 1.01 -12.08 9.60
N GLN A 46 2.11 -12.28 8.86
CA GLN A 46 2.13 -12.99 7.59
C GLN A 46 2.03 -14.51 7.80
N GLU A 47 2.67 -15.06 8.82
CA GLU A 47 2.52 -16.47 9.22
C GLU A 47 1.11 -16.77 9.77
N GLU A 48 0.55 -15.87 10.59
CA GLU A 48 -0.82 -15.95 11.13
C GLU A 48 -1.91 -15.66 10.08
N ALA A 49 -1.55 -15.12 8.91
CA ALA A 49 -2.48 -14.96 7.79
C ALA A 49 -2.98 -16.31 7.22
N LEU A 50 -2.40 -17.44 7.64
CA LEU A 50 -2.99 -18.79 7.55
C LEU A 50 -4.13 -18.99 8.57
N THR A 51 -5.04 -18.02 8.67
CA THR A 51 -6.20 -18.04 9.56
C THR A 51 -7.18 -19.17 9.20
N ASP A 52 -7.05 -19.73 8.00
CA ASP A 52 -7.78 -20.90 7.55
C ASP A 52 -7.59 -22.12 8.46
N LYS A 53 -6.45 -22.22 9.16
CA LYS A 53 -6.15 -23.29 10.11
C LYS A 53 -7.14 -23.33 11.29
N TYR A 54 -7.77 -22.21 11.61
CA TYR A 54 -8.71 -22.08 12.73
C TYR A 54 -10.16 -22.00 12.29
N ASN A 55 -10.44 -22.11 10.99
CA ASN A 55 -11.80 -22.21 10.49
C ASN A 55 -12.44 -23.51 11.00
N THR A 56 -13.66 -23.42 11.52
CA THR A 56 -14.50 -24.57 11.85
C THR A 56 -15.54 -24.75 10.76
N GLU A 57 -16.28 -25.88 10.78
CA GLU A 57 -17.37 -26.14 9.83
C GLU A 57 -18.44 -25.03 9.80
N LEU A 58 -18.62 -24.33 10.94
CA LEU A 58 -19.67 -23.32 11.12
C LEU A 58 -19.14 -21.88 11.15
N TYR A 59 -17.83 -21.68 11.29
CA TYR A 59 -17.26 -20.34 11.48
C TYR A 59 -15.92 -20.19 10.77
N THR A 60 -15.82 -19.15 9.96
CA THR A 60 -14.58 -18.80 9.23
C THR A 60 -14.03 -17.48 9.77
N TYR A 61 -12.77 -17.50 10.21
CA TYR A 61 -12.08 -16.30 10.64
C TYR A 61 -11.69 -15.49 9.41
N ARG A 62 -12.22 -14.29 9.30
CA ARG A 62 -11.93 -13.39 8.20
C ARG A 62 -10.95 -12.32 8.64
N THR A 63 -9.71 -12.40 8.17
CA THR A 63 -8.79 -11.28 8.28
C THR A 63 -9.25 -10.16 7.34
N TYR A 64 -9.54 -8.98 7.91
CA TYR A 64 -9.86 -7.80 7.10
C TYR A 64 -8.55 -7.25 6.51
N GLN A 65 -8.13 -7.83 5.38
CA GLN A 65 -6.98 -7.31 4.66
C GLN A 65 -7.42 -6.15 3.75
N HIS A 66 -6.85 -4.97 4.00
CA HIS A 66 -6.91 -3.85 3.07
C HIS A 66 -6.15 -4.19 1.79
N ARG A 67 -6.87 -4.78 0.83
CA ARG A 67 -6.32 -5.18 -0.49
C ARG A 67 -5.84 -3.99 -1.32
N PHE A 68 -6.40 -2.83 -1.06
CA PHE A 68 -5.97 -1.54 -1.60
C PHE A 68 -5.76 -0.61 -0.40
N LYS A 69 -4.64 0.13 -0.39
CA LYS A 69 -4.31 1.15 0.62
C LYS A 69 -5.28 2.32 0.51
N GLY A 70 -5.62 2.72 -0.73
CA GLY A 70 -6.50 3.83 -1.03
C GLY A 70 -7.99 3.48 -1.21
N LYS A 71 -8.78 4.52 -1.51
CA LYS A 71 -10.23 4.41 -1.78
C LYS A 71 -10.49 3.81 -3.16
N LEU A 72 -10.56 2.48 -3.23
CA LEU A 72 -10.69 1.70 -4.47
C LEU A 72 -11.73 2.27 -5.46
N ARG A 73 -12.95 2.59 -5.01
CA ARG A 73 -14.02 3.08 -5.89
C ARG A 73 -13.63 4.38 -6.61
N GLN A 74 -12.96 5.29 -5.91
CA GLN A 74 -12.53 6.56 -6.48
C GLN A 74 -11.36 6.35 -7.44
N MET A 75 -10.44 5.45 -7.11
CA MET A 75 -9.31 5.11 -7.98
C MET A 75 -9.77 4.47 -9.29
N VAL A 76 -10.66 3.48 -9.24
CA VAL A 76 -11.25 2.86 -10.44
C VAL A 76 -11.89 3.92 -11.35
N LEU A 77 -12.69 4.82 -10.77
CA LEU A 77 -13.34 5.88 -11.54
C LEU A 77 -12.32 6.87 -12.14
N ALA A 78 -11.25 7.20 -11.42
CA ALA A 78 -10.19 8.07 -11.91
C ALA A 78 -9.45 7.47 -13.11
N GLU A 79 -9.14 6.16 -13.05
CA GLU A 79 -8.50 5.45 -14.17
C GLU A 79 -9.41 5.41 -15.40
N MET A 80 -10.70 5.12 -15.22
CA MET A 80 -11.65 5.09 -16.34
C MET A 80 -11.90 6.48 -16.95
N LYS A 81 -11.91 7.54 -16.12
CA LYS A 81 -12.01 8.92 -16.61
C LYS A 81 -10.76 9.40 -17.34
N ALA A 82 -9.59 8.85 -17.03
CA ALA A 82 -8.35 9.19 -17.75
C ALA A 82 -8.38 8.69 -19.20
N LYS A 83 -9.13 7.61 -19.49
CA LYS A 83 -9.34 7.08 -20.84
C LYS A 83 -10.83 6.80 -21.08
N PRO A 84 -11.66 7.83 -21.29
CA PRO A 84 -13.13 7.69 -21.30
C PRO A 84 -13.66 6.82 -22.46
N ASN A 85 -12.93 6.77 -23.58
CA ASN A 85 -13.32 5.98 -24.75
C ASN A 85 -12.81 4.52 -24.71
N HIS A 86 -12.01 4.17 -23.70
CA HIS A 86 -11.39 2.84 -23.61
C HIS A 86 -12.32 1.85 -22.91
N GLU A 87 -12.32 0.63 -23.41
CA GLU A 87 -13.03 -0.50 -22.80
C GLU A 87 -12.05 -1.29 -21.94
N PHE A 88 -12.30 -1.32 -20.64
CA PHE A 88 -11.41 -1.93 -19.68
C PHE A 88 -11.80 -3.36 -19.36
N THR A 89 -10.81 -4.24 -19.27
CA THR A 89 -10.96 -5.52 -18.58
C THR A 89 -10.77 -5.32 -17.07
N VAL A 90 -11.32 -6.24 -16.27
CA VAL A 90 -11.12 -6.20 -14.80
C VAL A 90 -9.63 -6.31 -14.43
N ASN A 91 -8.88 -7.18 -15.12
CA ASN A 91 -7.45 -7.38 -14.85
C ASN A 91 -6.62 -6.14 -15.20
N GLU A 92 -6.97 -5.44 -16.27
CA GLU A 92 -6.34 -4.17 -16.64
C GLU A 92 -6.57 -3.11 -15.55
N LEU A 93 -7.81 -2.96 -15.07
CA LEU A 93 -8.12 -2.02 -13.99
C LEU A 93 -7.40 -2.36 -12.69
N ILE A 94 -7.27 -3.65 -12.34
CA ILE A 94 -6.50 -4.05 -11.15
C ILE A 94 -5.07 -3.54 -11.25
N LYS A 95 -4.39 -3.77 -12.39
CA LYS A 95 -3.00 -3.34 -12.57
C LYS A 95 -2.87 -1.82 -12.45
N LEU A 96 -3.73 -1.08 -13.15
CA LEU A 96 -3.71 0.39 -13.11
C LEU A 96 -3.94 0.93 -11.69
N VAL A 97 -4.91 0.36 -10.97
CA VAL A 97 -5.20 0.78 -9.60
C VAL A 97 -4.06 0.40 -8.65
N LEU A 98 -3.45 -0.78 -8.77
CA LEU A 98 -2.30 -1.17 -7.93
C LEU A 98 -1.11 -0.22 -8.15
N ILE A 99 -0.82 0.14 -9.40
CA ILE A 99 0.22 1.11 -9.74
C ILE A 99 -0.11 2.48 -9.13
N ARG A 100 -1.35 2.96 -9.29
CA ARG A 100 -1.80 4.24 -8.71
C ARG A 100 -1.70 4.27 -7.19
N ASP A 101 -1.95 3.13 -6.54
CA ASP A 101 -1.94 2.95 -5.10
C ASP A 101 -0.53 2.68 -4.53
N GLY A 102 0.51 2.77 -5.36
CA GLY A 102 1.91 2.55 -4.95
C GLY A 102 2.16 1.11 -4.47
N GLN A 103 1.52 0.14 -5.12
CA GLN A 103 1.67 -1.29 -4.85
C GLN A 103 2.31 -2.02 -6.04
N ASN A 104 2.85 -3.21 -5.78
CA ASN A 104 3.37 -4.07 -6.84
C ASN A 104 2.21 -4.59 -7.71
N PRO A 105 2.25 -4.46 -9.06
CA PRO A 105 1.13 -4.83 -9.95
C PRO A 105 0.92 -6.35 -10.14
N ILE A 106 1.04 -7.13 -9.07
CA ILE A 106 0.74 -8.57 -9.05
C ILE A 106 -0.75 -8.76 -8.72
N ILE A 107 -1.48 -9.38 -9.65
CA ILE A 107 -2.92 -9.62 -9.49
C ILE A 107 -3.12 -10.85 -8.60
N GLN A 108 -3.90 -10.69 -7.53
CA GLN A 108 -4.39 -11.78 -6.70
C GLN A 108 -5.90 -11.97 -6.94
N PRO A 109 -6.46 -13.19 -6.77
CA PRO A 109 -7.90 -13.45 -6.94
C PRO A 109 -8.80 -12.50 -6.13
N GLN A 110 -8.33 -12.09 -4.95
CA GLN A 110 -8.98 -11.15 -4.05
C GLN A 110 -9.12 -9.74 -4.64
N HIS A 111 -8.15 -9.30 -5.47
CA HIS A 111 -8.23 -8.03 -6.19
C HIS A 111 -9.41 -8.04 -7.17
N THR A 112 -9.60 -9.15 -7.87
CA THR A 112 -10.71 -9.35 -8.82
C THR A 112 -12.07 -9.19 -8.16
N VAL A 113 -12.27 -9.82 -7.00
CA VAL A 113 -13.54 -9.67 -6.24
C VAL A 113 -13.79 -8.22 -5.84
N SER A 114 -12.74 -7.52 -5.40
CA SER A 114 -12.83 -6.15 -4.90
C SER A 114 -13.13 -5.15 -6.03
N VAL A 115 -12.42 -5.26 -7.15
CA VAL A 115 -12.63 -4.40 -8.33
C VAL A 115 -14.00 -4.68 -8.95
N ARG A 116 -14.44 -5.94 -9.05
CA ARG A 116 -15.82 -6.26 -9.49
C ARG A 116 -16.87 -5.61 -8.60
N GLY A 117 -16.67 -5.60 -7.28
CA GLY A 117 -17.55 -4.90 -6.35
C GLY A 117 -17.57 -3.37 -6.57
N ALA A 118 -16.43 -2.77 -6.88
CA ALA A 118 -16.34 -1.34 -7.22
C ALA A 118 -17.02 -1.01 -8.56
N LEU A 119 -16.83 -1.84 -9.57
CA LEU A 119 -17.49 -1.70 -10.88
C LEU A 119 -19.00 -1.85 -10.77
N LYS A 120 -19.48 -2.88 -10.06
CA LYS A 120 -20.91 -3.08 -9.77
C LYS A 120 -21.52 -1.86 -9.07
N HIS A 121 -20.81 -1.25 -8.12
CA HIS A 121 -21.27 -0.03 -7.46
C HIS A 121 -21.50 1.12 -8.44
N TRP A 122 -20.56 1.38 -9.34
CA TRP A 122 -20.67 2.48 -10.31
C TRP A 122 -21.64 2.19 -11.46
N PHE A 123 -21.74 0.93 -11.86
CA PHE A 123 -22.77 0.45 -12.79
C PHE A 123 -24.18 0.67 -12.23
N ASN A 124 -24.42 0.29 -10.98
CA ASN A 124 -25.71 0.52 -10.32
C ASN A 124 -26.05 2.02 -10.17
N LYS A 125 -25.05 2.89 -10.21
CA LYS A 125 -25.22 4.36 -10.22
C LYS A 125 -25.39 4.94 -11.63
N GLY A 126 -25.40 4.12 -12.67
CA GLY A 126 -25.52 4.55 -14.07
C GLY A 126 -24.28 5.25 -14.63
N VAL A 127 -23.13 5.19 -13.94
CA VAL A 127 -21.89 5.86 -14.36
C VAL A 127 -21.10 5.01 -15.36
N LEU A 128 -21.23 3.68 -15.27
CA LEU A 128 -20.51 2.74 -16.13
C LEU A 128 -21.50 1.90 -16.93
N GLU A 129 -21.03 1.44 -18.08
CA GLU A 129 -21.69 0.45 -18.91
C GLU A 129 -20.89 -0.85 -18.90
N ARG A 130 -21.62 -1.97 -18.95
CA ARG A 130 -21.06 -3.32 -19.03
C ARG A 130 -21.31 -3.85 -20.44
N ILE A 131 -20.24 -4.21 -21.13
CA ILE A 131 -20.26 -4.74 -22.49
C ILE A 131 -19.92 -6.23 -22.39
N GLU A 132 -20.87 -7.09 -22.76
CA GLU A 132 -20.68 -8.55 -22.80
C GLU A 132 -20.39 -8.96 -24.24
N LEU A 133 -19.11 -9.22 -24.55
CA LEU A 133 -18.65 -9.69 -25.86
C LEU A 133 -18.66 -11.23 -25.97
N GLY A 134 -18.83 -11.92 -24.84
CA GLY A 134 -18.99 -13.36 -24.75
C GLY A 134 -19.14 -13.81 -23.29
N VAL A 135 -19.24 -15.13 -23.06
CA VAL A 135 -19.44 -15.70 -21.71
C VAL A 135 -18.32 -15.32 -20.74
N MET A 136 -17.09 -15.15 -21.24
CA MET A 136 -15.92 -14.77 -20.44
C MET A 136 -15.31 -13.41 -20.79
N ASP A 137 -15.74 -12.78 -21.88
CA ASP A 137 -15.22 -11.46 -22.29
C ASP A 137 -16.20 -10.36 -21.86
N ILE A 138 -15.97 -9.85 -20.66
CA ILE A 138 -16.76 -8.75 -20.07
C ILE A 138 -15.86 -7.53 -19.99
N ARG A 139 -16.29 -6.45 -20.64
CA ARG A 139 -15.62 -5.16 -20.61
C ARG A 139 -16.46 -4.09 -19.93
N TRP A 140 -15.78 -3.08 -19.41
CA TRP A 140 -16.38 -1.96 -18.70
C TRP A 140 -15.96 -0.66 -19.35
N LYS A 141 -16.92 0.22 -19.59
CA LYS A 141 -16.68 1.53 -20.19
C LYS A 141 -17.38 2.61 -19.37
N LEU A 142 -16.86 3.82 -19.42
CA LEU A 142 -17.54 4.99 -18.88
C LEU A 142 -18.79 5.28 -19.72
N LYS A 143 -19.94 5.48 -19.08
CA LYS A 143 -21.13 5.98 -19.76
C LYS A 143 -20.89 7.45 -20.09
N VAL A 144 -20.86 7.78 -21.37
CA VAL A 144 -20.73 9.16 -21.88
C VAL A 144 -22.11 9.69 -22.21
#